data_AF-A0A7Y2UTN9-F1
#
_entry.id   AF-A0A7Y2UTN9-F1
#
_cell.length_a   1.000
_cell.length_b   1.000
_cell.length_c   1.000
_cell.angle_alpha   90.00
_cell.angle_beta   90.00
_cell.angle_gamma   90.00
#
_symmetry.space_group_name_H-M   'P 1'
#
loop_
_entity.id
_entity.type
_entity.pdbx_description
1 polymer ?
#
loop_
_entity_poly.entity_id
_entity_poly.type
_entity_poly.pdbx_seq_one_letter_code
_entity_poly.pdbx_strand_id
1 'polypeptide(L)'
;MSLRLATRFARREMRGGLRGFRLLLACLALGVAAIAAVGSVRSAIEAGLTREGAALLGGDAELDFTYRFATAEERAWMEERATNVSEIVEFRSMAVVGEDRALTQIKGVDDAYPLVGTMVLDPAVPLDQALATVNGQPGAVMERALSDRLGLSPGDSFTLGTKI
;
A
#
# COMPACT_ATOMS: atom_id res chain seq x y z
N MET A 1 -7.73 -53.60 -29.14
CA MET A 1 -9.03 -53.30 -29.82
C MET A 1 -10.21 -53.08 -28.86
N SER A 2 -10.08 -53.30 -27.54
CA SER A 2 -11.19 -53.15 -26.56
C SER A 2 -11.47 -51.71 -26.13
N LEU A 3 -10.46 -50.85 -26.00
CA LEU A 3 -10.64 -49.44 -25.57
C LEU A 3 -11.51 -48.60 -26.53
N ARG A 4 -11.38 -48.80 -27.84
CA ARG A 4 -12.22 -48.11 -28.84
C ARG A 4 -13.69 -48.52 -28.75
N LEU A 5 -13.98 -49.77 -28.40
CA LEU A 5 -15.35 -50.24 -28.22
C LEU A 5 -15.92 -49.75 -26.88
N ALA A 6 -15.15 -49.85 -25.79
CA ALA A 6 -15.54 -49.41 -24.46
C ALA A 6 -15.87 -47.90 -24.42
N THR A 7 -15.02 -47.07 -25.03
CA THR A 7 -15.25 -45.63 -25.15
C THR A 7 -16.48 -45.30 -26.00
N ARG A 8 -16.76 -46.08 -27.06
CA ARG A 8 -17.93 -45.88 -27.93
C ARG A 8 -19.24 -46.24 -27.23
N PHE A 9 -19.26 -47.31 -26.43
CA PHE A 9 -20.42 -47.67 -25.61
C PHE A 9 -20.66 -46.64 -24.51
N ALA A 10 -19.63 -46.29 -23.74
CA ALA A 10 -19.72 -45.28 -22.68
C ALA A 10 -20.25 -43.93 -23.21
N ARG A 11 -19.73 -43.46 -24.36
CA ARG A 11 -20.16 -42.19 -24.97
C ARG A 11 -21.60 -42.22 -25.50
N ARG A 12 -22.13 -43.39 -25.88
CA ARG A 12 -23.51 -43.56 -26.34
C ARG A 12 -24.50 -43.62 -25.16
N GLU A 13 -24.15 -44.37 -24.12
CA GLU A 13 -24.90 -44.45 -22.84
C GLU A 13 -25.01 -43.08 -22.17
N MET A 14 -23.90 -42.33 -22.08
CA MET A 14 -23.90 -40.98 -21.51
C MET A 14 -24.87 -40.03 -22.25
N ARG A 15 -25.01 -40.12 -23.59
CA ARG A 15 -25.93 -39.23 -24.33
C ARG A 15 -27.40 -39.38 -23.93
N GLY A 16 -27.82 -40.55 -23.44
CA GLY A 16 -29.18 -40.79 -22.98
C GLY A 16 -29.44 -40.31 -21.54
N GLY A 17 -28.50 -40.54 -20.62
CA GLY A 17 -28.62 -40.22 -19.18
C GLY A 17 -28.12 -38.84 -18.75
N LEU A 18 -27.34 -38.14 -19.58
CA LEU A 18 -26.70 -36.87 -19.21
C LEU A 18 -27.69 -35.74 -18.88
N ARG A 19 -28.95 -35.76 -19.34
CA ARG A 19 -29.94 -34.71 -19.03
C ARG A 19 -30.25 -34.59 -17.54
N GLY A 20 -30.34 -35.71 -16.81
CA GLY A 20 -30.53 -35.71 -15.35
C GLY A 20 -29.24 -35.39 -14.58
N PHE A 21 -28.08 -35.69 -15.17
CA PHE A 21 -26.78 -35.52 -14.52
C PHE A 21 -26.19 -34.10 -14.68
N ARG A 22 -26.81 -33.22 -15.50
CA ARG A 22 -26.32 -31.85 -15.74
C ARG A 22 -26.24 -31.03 -14.46
N LEU A 23 -27.22 -31.20 -13.56
CA LEU A 23 -27.25 -30.46 -12.29
C LEU A 23 -26.06 -30.85 -11.40
N LEU A 24 -25.78 -32.15 -11.28
CA LEU A 24 -24.64 -32.65 -10.52
C LEU A 24 -23.32 -32.16 -11.12
N LEU A 25 -23.14 -32.24 -12.43
CA LEU A 25 -21.95 -31.71 -13.11
C LEU A 25 -21.81 -30.20 -12.96
N ALA A 26 -22.92 -29.45 -13.02
CA ALA A 26 -22.90 -28.00 -12.84
C ALA A 26 -22.50 -27.63 -11.41
N CYS A 27 -23.05 -28.30 -10.39
CA CYS A 27 -22.65 -28.09 -9.00
C CYS A 27 -21.19 -28.47 -8.75
N LEU A 28 -20.72 -29.60 -9.30
CA LEU A 28 -19.32 -30.01 -9.19
C LEU A 28 -18.40 -28.99 -9.86
N ALA A 29 -18.72 -28.57 -11.08
CA ALA A 29 -17.95 -27.57 -11.81
C ALA A 29 -17.93 -26.23 -11.06
N LEU A 30 -19.07 -25.81 -10.48
CA LEU A 30 -19.17 -24.58 -9.70
C LEU A 30 -18.34 -24.67 -8.41
N GLY A 31 -18.36 -25.81 -7.71
CA GLY A 31 -17.52 -26.02 -6.52
C GLY A 31 -16.02 -25.97 -6.85
N VAL A 32 -15.59 -26.66 -7.90
CA VAL A 32 -14.19 -26.63 -8.35
C VAL A 32 -13.79 -25.23 -8.82
N ALA A 33 -14.67 -24.54 -9.56
CA ALA A 33 -14.43 -23.18 -10.02
C ALA A 33 -14.30 -22.20 -8.84
N ALA A 34 -15.13 -22.32 -7.81
CA ALA A 34 -15.05 -21.49 -6.62
C ALA A 34 -13.71 -21.68 -5.88
N ILE A 35 -13.25 -22.92 -5.69
CA ILE A 35 -11.97 -23.22 -5.03
C ILE A 35 -10.79 -22.68 -5.87
N ALA A 36 -10.83 -22.89 -7.19
CA ALA A 36 -9.79 -22.38 -8.10
C ALA A 36 -9.74 -20.85 -8.12
N ALA A 37 -10.89 -20.18 -8.10
CA ALA A 37 -10.98 -18.72 -8.07
C ALA A 37 -10.35 -18.15 -6.79
N VAL A 38 -10.67 -18.70 -5.62
CA VAL A 38 -10.09 -18.25 -4.34
C VAL A 38 -8.57 -18.46 -4.33
N GLY A 39 -8.09 -19.61 -4.81
CA GLY A 39 -6.65 -19.88 -4.93
C GLY A 39 -5.94 -18.90 -5.86
N SER A 40 -6.58 -18.56 -6.98
CA SER A 40 -6.04 -17.58 -7.93
C SER A 40 -5.97 -16.18 -7.34
N VAL A 41 -7.03 -15.73 -6.65
CA VAL A 41 -7.05 -14.42 -5.97
C VAL A 41 -5.97 -14.36 -4.89
N ARG A 42 -5.86 -15.40 -4.06
CA ARG A 42 -4.80 -15.49 -3.04
C ARG A 42 -3.41 -15.37 -3.66
N SER A 43 -3.12 -16.14 -4.70
CA SER A 43 -1.81 -16.13 -5.37
C SER A 43 -1.51 -14.76 -5.99
N ALA A 44 -2.52 -14.09 -6.57
CA ALA A 44 -2.36 -12.75 -7.11
C ALA A 44 -2.02 -11.72 -6.01
N ILE A 45 -2.68 -11.81 -4.85
CA ILE A 45 -2.40 -10.94 -3.68
C ILE A 45 -1.00 -11.21 -3.14
N GLU A 46 -0.64 -12.46 -2.86
CA GLU A 46 0.69 -12.82 -2.36
C GLU A 46 1.78 -12.34 -3.33
N ALA A 47 1.62 -12.57 -4.63
CA ALA A 47 2.57 -12.12 -5.63
C ALA A 47 2.64 -10.59 -5.73
N GLY A 48 1.52 -9.88 -5.54
CA GLY A 48 1.49 -8.42 -5.45
C GLY A 48 2.27 -7.91 -4.24
N LEU A 49 1.98 -8.43 -3.06
CA LEU A 49 2.66 -8.08 -1.82
C LEU A 49 4.16 -8.40 -1.86
N THR A 50 4.57 -9.51 -2.45
CA THR A 50 6.01 -9.82 -2.60
C THR A 50 6.72 -8.86 -3.55
N ARG A 51 6.04 -8.38 -4.61
CA ARG A 51 6.64 -7.44 -5.56
C ARG A 51 6.68 -6.01 -5.03
N GLU A 52 5.63 -5.57 -4.34
CA GLU A 52 5.43 -4.18 -3.95
C GLU A 52 5.59 -3.93 -2.44
N GLY A 53 5.78 -4.98 -1.63
CA GLY A 53 5.85 -4.89 -0.18
C GLY A 53 6.91 -3.93 0.34
N ALA A 54 8.11 -3.95 -0.26
CA ALA A 54 9.19 -3.02 0.10
C ALA A 54 8.85 -1.56 -0.25
N ALA A 55 8.16 -1.34 -1.37
CA ALA A 55 7.72 0.01 -1.76
C ALA A 55 6.56 0.52 -0.89
N LEU A 56 5.63 -0.37 -0.50
CA LEU A 56 4.56 -0.04 0.44
C LEU A 56 5.09 0.27 1.84
N LEU A 57 6.13 -0.45 2.28
CA LEU A 57 6.83 -0.20 3.54
C LEU A 57 7.72 1.05 3.47
N GLY A 58 8.22 1.41 2.29
CA GLY A 58 9.20 2.48 2.09
C GLY A 58 10.64 2.04 2.35
N GLY A 59 10.89 0.74 2.47
CA GLY A 59 12.19 0.12 2.77
C GLY A 59 12.10 -1.41 2.81
N ASP A 60 13.22 -2.10 3.03
CA ASP A 60 13.25 -3.56 3.18
C ASP A 60 12.79 -4.03 4.57
N ALA A 61 12.95 -3.18 5.59
CA ALA A 61 12.53 -3.42 6.96
C ALA A 61 12.18 -2.08 7.64
N GLU A 62 11.23 -2.12 8.59
CA GLU A 62 10.81 -0.99 9.41
C GLU A 62 10.93 -1.37 10.89
N LEU A 63 11.42 -0.44 11.71
CA LEU A 63 11.51 -0.60 13.16
C LEU A 63 10.71 0.53 13.81
N ASP A 64 9.56 0.16 14.39
CA ASP A 64 8.68 1.11 15.07
C ASP A 64 8.99 1.23 16.55
N PHE A 65 9.19 2.47 16.99
CA PHE A 65 9.45 2.81 18.38
C PHE A 65 8.33 3.67 18.96
N THR A 66 7.51 3.07 19.82
CA THR A 66 6.36 3.74 20.43
C THR A 66 6.80 4.86 21.38
N TYR A 67 6.48 6.11 21.03
CA TYR A 67 6.73 7.32 21.83
C TYR A 67 8.20 7.60 22.17
N ARG A 68 9.14 7.08 21.39
CA ARG A 68 10.57 7.34 21.58
C ARG A 68 11.32 7.22 20.27
N PHE A 69 12.50 7.84 20.24
CA PHE A 69 13.49 7.58 19.20
C PHE A 69 14.28 6.30 19.49
N ALA A 70 14.97 5.80 18.48
CA ALA A 70 15.96 4.76 18.66
C ALA A 70 17.06 5.25 19.61
N THR A 71 17.47 4.39 20.55
CA THR A 71 18.65 4.67 21.38
C THR A 71 19.91 4.64 20.52
N ALA A 72 21.00 5.24 21.02
CA ALA A 72 22.26 5.24 20.28
C ALA A 72 22.78 3.82 19.96
N GLU A 73 22.51 2.85 20.84
CA GLU A 73 22.86 1.45 20.63
C GLU A 73 22.00 0.80 19.52
N GLU A 74 20.67 1.00 19.56
CA GLU A 74 19.77 0.53 18.51
C GLU A 74 20.10 1.16 17.16
N ARG A 75 20.43 2.45 17.14
CA ARG A 75 20.84 3.15 15.92
C ARG A 75 22.15 2.61 15.34
N ALA A 76 23.16 2.42 16.19
CA ALA A 76 24.41 1.80 15.76
C ALA A 76 24.21 0.37 15.24
N TRP A 77 23.32 -0.41 15.86
CA TRP A 77 22.96 -1.75 15.40
C TRP A 77 22.29 -1.73 14.01
N MET A 78 21.42 -0.75 13.74
CA MET A 78 20.80 -0.55 12.43
C MET A 78 21.83 -0.13 11.39
N GLU A 79 22.69 0.84 11.70
CA GLU A 79 23.78 1.29 10.84
C GLU A 79 24.78 0.16 10.50
N GLU A 80 24.98 -0.81 11.40
CA GLU A 80 25.85 -1.98 11.15
C GLU A 80 25.21 -2.99 10.17
N ARG A 81 23.88 -3.13 10.17
CA ARG A 81 23.17 -4.20 9.44
C ARG A 81 22.49 -3.75 8.16
N ALA A 82 22.07 -2.49 8.11
CA ALA A 82 21.40 -1.92 6.97
C ALA A 82 22.41 -1.25 6.02
N THR A 83 22.10 -1.23 4.73
CA THR A 83 22.90 -0.47 3.77
C THR A 83 22.59 1.02 3.85
N ASN A 84 21.30 1.35 3.99
CA ASN A 84 20.78 2.71 4.17
C ASN A 84 19.78 2.70 5.32
N VAL A 85 19.72 3.80 6.06
CA VAL A 85 18.76 4.02 7.15
C VAL A 85 18.08 5.36 6.89
N SER A 86 16.75 5.39 7.03
CA SER A 86 15.95 6.61 7.01
C SER A 86 15.16 6.68 8.30
N GLU A 87 15.16 7.85 8.93
CA GLU A 87 14.41 8.13 10.15
C GLU A 87 13.13 8.92 9.82
N ILE A 88 12.02 8.44 10.37
CA ILE A 88 10.70 9.05 10.21
C ILE A 88 10.10 9.28 11.58
N VAL A 89 9.43 10.42 11.75
CA VAL A 89 8.68 10.75 12.96
C VAL A 89 7.22 10.92 12.60
N GLU A 90 6.34 10.19 13.28
CA GLU A 90 4.91 10.26 13.04
C GLU A 90 4.15 10.69 14.30
N PHE A 91 3.32 11.72 14.17
CA PHE A 91 2.47 12.20 15.25
C PHE A 91 1.19 12.84 14.72
N ARG A 92 0.19 12.99 15.58
CA ARG A 92 -1.08 13.64 15.22
C ARG A 92 -1.09 15.09 15.67
N SER A 93 -1.53 15.99 14.79
CA SER A 93 -1.71 17.41 15.07
C SER A 93 -2.92 17.98 14.32
N MET A 94 -3.46 19.09 14.83
CA MET A 94 -4.54 19.81 14.15
C MET A 94 -3.93 20.75 13.11
N ALA A 95 -4.32 20.61 11.85
CA ALA A 95 -4.09 21.61 10.82
C ALA A 95 -5.20 22.66 10.88
N VAL A 96 -4.82 23.94 10.82
CA VAL A 96 -5.73 25.09 10.94
C VAL A 96 -5.48 26.07 9.80
N VAL A 97 -6.56 26.44 9.10
CA VAL A 97 -6.59 27.44 8.03
C VAL A 97 -7.80 28.34 8.26
N GLY A 98 -7.58 29.56 8.77
CA GLY A 98 -8.68 30.43 9.20
C GLY A 98 -9.55 29.76 10.27
N GLU A 99 -10.83 29.58 9.96
CA GLU A 99 -11.81 28.89 10.84
C GLU A 99 -11.83 27.37 10.62
N ASP A 100 -11.27 26.87 9.51
CA ASP A 100 -11.28 25.46 9.16
C ASP A 100 -10.20 24.69 9.92
N ARG A 101 -10.58 23.52 10.44
CA ARG A 101 -9.70 22.67 11.24
C ARG A 101 -9.86 21.20 10.87
N ALA A 102 -8.74 20.51 10.75
CA ALA A 102 -8.71 19.07 10.50
C ALA A 102 -7.68 18.37 11.40
N LEU A 103 -8.03 17.22 11.95
CA LEU A 103 -7.06 16.34 12.60
C LEU A 103 -6.23 15.65 11.51
N THR A 104 -4.92 15.79 11.59
CA THR A 104 -3.98 15.31 10.58
C THR A 104 -2.92 14.43 11.25
N GLN A 105 -2.36 13.52 10.45
CA GLN A 105 -1.20 12.71 10.82
C GLN A 105 0.00 13.31 10.10
N ILE A 106 0.93 13.87 10.87
CA ILE A 106 2.13 14.53 10.36
C ILE A 106 3.24 13.48 10.33
N LYS A 107 3.86 13.37 9.16
CA LYS A 107 5.04 12.54 8.94
C LYS A 107 6.22 13.46 8.67
N GLY A 108 7.12 13.58 9.64
CA GLY A 108 8.43 14.18 9.46
C GLY A 108 9.37 13.14 8.87
N VAL A 109 10.07 13.52 7.80
CA VAL A 109 10.98 12.63 7.07
C VAL A 109 12.37 13.26 7.00
N ASP A 110 13.38 12.42 6.88
CA ASP A 110 14.76 12.85 6.62
C ASP A 110 15.08 12.91 5.11
N ASP A 111 16.32 13.28 4.80
CA ASP A 111 16.80 13.40 3.41
C ASP A 111 16.92 12.05 2.68
N ALA A 112 16.93 10.93 3.43
CA ALA A 112 17.02 9.59 2.86
C ALA A 112 15.64 9.04 2.45
N TYR A 113 14.56 9.73 2.80
CA TYR A 113 13.21 9.32 2.46
C TYR A 113 12.80 9.67 1.02
N PRO A 114 12.12 8.76 0.29
CA PRO A 114 11.90 7.34 0.61
C PRO A 114 13.10 6.47 0.20
N LEU A 115 13.41 5.41 0.97
CA LEU A 115 14.49 4.47 0.62
C LEU A 115 14.14 3.61 -0.61
N VAL A 116 12.86 3.26 -0.75
CA VAL A 116 12.33 2.47 -1.87
C VAL A 116 11.14 3.19 -2.47
N GLY A 117 11.15 3.34 -3.80
CA GLY A 117 10.10 4.02 -4.55
C GLY A 117 10.40 5.50 -4.79
N THR A 118 9.38 6.29 -5.15
CA THR A 118 9.53 7.71 -5.41
C THR A 118 8.25 8.43 -5.00
N MET A 119 8.39 9.50 -4.23
CA MET A 119 7.27 10.38 -3.91
C MET A 119 7.01 11.31 -5.10
N VAL A 120 5.81 11.23 -5.67
CA VAL A 120 5.39 12.10 -6.78
C VAL A 120 4.51 13.21 -6.22
N LEU A 121 4.88 14.45 -6.52
CA LEU A 121 4.15 15.65 -6.10
C LEU A 121 3.38 16.23 -7.29
N ASP A 122 2.24 16.85 -7.00
CA ASP A 122 1.45 17.64 -7.93
C ASP A 122 1.19 19.02 -7.30
N PRO A 123 1.82 20.11 -7.79
CA PRO A 123 2.68 20.21 -8.96
C PRO A 123 4.01 19.46 -8.83
N ALA A 124 4.57 19.06 -9.97
CA ALA A 124 5.83 18.31 -10.01
C ALA A 124 7.01 19.17 -9.54
N VAL A 125 7.39 18.98 -8.28
CA VAL A 125 8.58 19.57 -7.65
C VAL A 125 9.34 18.48 -6.89
N PRO A 126 10.68 18.58 -6.78
CA PRO A 126 11.46 17.70 -5.92
C PRO A 126 11.04 17.82 -4.44
N LEU A 127 11.03 16.69 -3.70
CA LEU A 127 10.56 16.65 -2.32
C LEU A 127 11.43 17.51 -1.38
N ASP A 128 12.74 17.47 -1.57
CA ASP A 128 13.72 18.31 -0.86
C ASP A 128 13.41 19.80 -1.01
N GLN A 129 13.01 20.23 -2.21
CA GLN A 129 12.61 21.61 -2.47
C GLN A 129 11.25 21.95 -1.87
N ALA A 130 10.30 21.01 -1.88
CA ALA A 130 8.97 21.21 -1.31
C ALA A 130 8.99 21.30 0.22
N LEU A 131 9.92 20.61 0.88
CA LEU A 131 10.11 20.62 2.33
C LEU A 131 11.13 21.67 2.80
N ALA A 132 11.86 22.30 1.87
CA ALA A 132 12.84 23.32 2.20
C ALA A 132 12.21 24.50 2.95
N THR A 133 12.96 25.07 3.89
CA THR A 133 12.55 26.28 4.61
C THR A 133 12.59 27.47 3.66
N VAL A 134 11.44 28.11 3.43
CA VAL A 134 11.29 29.31 2.61
C VAL A 134 10.88 30.47 3.51
N ASN A 135 11.61 31.58 3.47
CA ASN A 135 11.34 32.78 4.29
C ASN A 135 11.26 32.50 5.81
N GLY A 136 12.01 31.51 6.30
CA GLY A 136 12.01 31.13 7.72
C GLY A 136 10.84 30.25 8.15
N GLN A 137 9.96 29.85 7.23
CA GLN A 137 8.89 28.88 7.47
C GLN A 137 9.27 27.52 6.87
N PRO A 138 9.07 26.41 7.61
CA PRO A 138 9.33 25.08 7.08
C PRO A 138 8.36 24.75 5.95
N GLY A 139 8.87 24.13 4.89
CA GLY A 139 8.02 23.60 3.82
C GLY A 139 7.21 22.41 4.30
N ALA A 140 6.04 22.20 3.70
CA ALA A 140 5.20 21.06 3.99
C ALA A 140 4.46 20.59 2.73
N VAL A 141 4.28 19.28 2.64
CA VAL A 141 3.48 18.65 1.58
C VAL A 141 2.22 18.08 2.20
N MET A 142 1.09 18.28 1.52
CA MET A 142 -0.22 17.85 1.98
C MET A 142 -0.86 16.92 0.95
N GLU A 143 -1.58 15.91 1.44
CA GLU A 143 -2.41 15.08 0.57
C GLU A 143 -3.51 15.94 -0.09
N ARG A 144 -3.76 15.72 -1.38
CA ARG A 144 -4.73 16.50 -2.16
C ARG A 144 -6.13 16.57 -1.53
N ALA A 145 -6.63 15.46 -1.00
CA ALA A 145 -7.96 15.45 -0.37
C ALA A 145 -8.02 16.36 0.88
N LEU A 146 -6.91 16.47 1.61
CA LEU A 146 -6.81 17.34 2.78
C LEU A 146 -6.63 18.81 2.37
N SER A 147 -5.81 19.11 1.36
CA SER A 147 -5.65 20.47 0.85
C SER A 147 -6.96 21.00 0.27
N ASP A 148 -7.66 20.19 -0.53
CA ASP A 148 -8.95 20.54 -1.13
C ASP A 148 -10.00 20.81 -0.04
N ARG A 149 -10.01 20.01 1.04
CA ARG A 149 -10.91 20.20 2.18
C ARG A 149 -10.63 21.50 2.94
N LEU A 150 -9.36 21.87 3.09
CA LEU A 150 -8.95 23.08 3.79
C LEU A 150 -8.91 24.31 2.87
N GLY A 151 -9.25 24.16 1.59
CA GLY A 151 -9.24 25.25 0.61
C GLY A 151 -7.84 25.79 0.28
N LEU A 152 -6.80 24.97 0.47
CA LEU A 152 -5.40 25.35 0.26
C LEU A 152 -4.94 25.08 -1.17
N SER A 153 -4.15 26.01 -1.70
CA SER A 153 -3.37 25.86 -2.93
C SER A 153 -1.86 25.79 -2.64
N PRO A 154 -1.04 25.22 -3.55
CA PRO A 154 0.41 25.25 -3.40
C PRO A 154 0.94 26.68 -3.22
N GLY A 155 1.67 26.91 -2.13
CA GLY A 155 2.20 28.22 -1.73
C GLY A 155 1.42 28.91 -0.59
N ASP A 156 0.25 28.39 -0.22
CA ASP A 156 -0.50 28.89 0.93
C ASP A 156 0.11 28.40 2.26
N SER A 157 -0.11 29.19 3.31
CA SER A 157 0.34 28.87 4.68
C SER A 157 -0.78 28.25 5.51
N PHE A 158 -0.42 27.33 6.40
CA PHE A 158 -1.33 26.75 7.40
C PHE A 158 -0.60 26.57 8.73
N THR A 159 -1.37 26.42 9.80
CA THR A 159 -0.83 26.28 11.16
C THR A 159 -0.98 24.84 11.64
N LEU A 160 0.02 24.30 12.32
CA LEU A 160 -0.03 23.00 12.99
C LEU A 160 -0.07 23.17 14.51
N GLY A 161 -1.19 22.77 15.12
CA GLY A 161 -1.42 22.91 16.55
C GLY A 161 -1.36 24.39 16.99
N THR A 162 -0.31 24.77 17.72
CA THR A 162 -0.07 26.15 18.17
C THR A 162 1.08 26.83 17.43
N LYS A 163 1.73 26.16 16.46
CA LYS A 163 2.85 26.71 15.69
C LYS A 163 2.44 26.99 14.24
N ILE A 164 2.78 28.19 13.81
CA ILE A 164 2.74 28.65 12.41
C ILE A 164 3.98 28.10 11.70
#